data_AF-A0A7S1N531-F1
#
_entry.id   AF-A0A7S1N531-F1
#
_cell.length_a   1.000
_cell.length_b   1.000
_cell.length_c   1.000
_cell.angle_alpha   90.00
_cell.angle_beta   90.00
_cell.angle_gamma   90.00
#
_symmetry.space_group_name_H-M   'P 1'
#
loop_
_entity.id
_entity.type
_entity.pdbx_description
1 polymer ?
#
loop_
_entity_poly.entity_id
_entity_poly.type
_entity_poly.pdbx_seq_one_letter_code
_entity_poly.pdbx_strand_id
1 'polypeptide(L)'
;KTMPHDVHLEDLEHDDLVHRHIQHERAKCSMVFYGPEKPDFMTPKRPHAPPNWRVKDKFKTVQLGLIMCLNIGVDPPDVIERKPGATLQCWIEPNEGGIFSATKPIEKIMNQLKGQYERWQ
;
A
#
# COMPACT_ATOMS: atom_id res chain seq x y z
N LYS A 1 35.16 27.86 46.62
CA LYS A 1 33.95 28.09 47.45
C LYS A 1 32.79 28.27 46.48
N THR A 2 31.82 27.33 46.48
CA THR A 2 30.44 27.41 45.93
C THR A 2 30.28 27.83 44.46
N MET A 3 29.62 27.09 43.56
CA MET A 3 28.41 26.26 43.65
C MET A 3 28.47 25.08 42.66
N PRO A 4 27.85 23.92 42.92
CA PRO A 4 27.54 22.97 41.86
C PRO A 4 26.36 23.51 41.02
N HIS A 5 26.56 23.54 39.71
CA HIS A 5 25.47 23.80 38.76
C HIS A 5 24.44 22.67 38.83
N ASP A 6 23.18 23.07 38.78
CA ASP A 6 22.00 22.23 38.66
C ASP A 6 22.25 21.01 37.76
N VAL A 7 22.39 19.85 38.38
CA VAL A 7 22.22 18.56 37.69
C VAL A 7 20.71 18.42 37.55
N HIS A 8 20.25 18.55 36.31
CA HIS A 8 18.85 18.61 35.92
C HIS A 8 18.02 17.53 36.62
N LEU A 9 17.06 17.99 37.43
CA LEU A 9 16.02 17.17 38.09
C LEU A 9 15.21 16.33 37.07
N GLU A 10 15.22 16.74 35.80
CA GLU A 10 14.55 16.07 34.68
C GLU A 10 15.20 14.73 34.30
N ASP A 11 16.49 14.55 34.53
CA ASP A 11 17.20 13.30 34.17
C ASP A 11 16.84 12.16 35.15
N LEU A 12 16.60 12.48 36.43
CA LEU A 12 16.18 11.51 37.45
C LEU A 12 14.73 11.03 37.24
N GLU A 13 13.82 11.90 36.80
CA GLU A 13 12.44 11.49 36.47
C GLU A 13 12.38 10.61 35.21
N HIS A 14 13.28 10.85 34.24
CA HIS A 14 13.35 10.07 33.01
C HIS A 14 13.83 8.64 33.28
N ASP A 15 14.87 8.48 34.11
CA ASP A 15 15.37 7.17 34.50
C ASP A 15 14.34 6.38 35.32
N ASP A 16 13.61 7.02 36.24
CA ASP A 16 12.54 6.36 37.01
C ASP A 16 11.32 5.96 36.15
N LEU A 17 11.02 6.71 35.08
CA LEU A 17 10.00 6.34 34.11
C LEU A 17 10.42 5.15 33.24
N VAL A 18 11.66 5.14 32.77
CA VAL A 18 12.23 4.02 32.00
C VAL A 18 12.30 2.77 32.88
N HIS A 19 12.71 2.90 34.13
CA HIS A 19 12.77 1.76 35.05
C HIS A 19 11.39 1.18 35.36
N ARG A 20 10.37 2.04 35.56
CA ARG A 20 8.97 1.62 35.70
C ARG A 20 8.41 0.99 34.43
N HIS A 21 8.74 1.51 33.26
CA HIS A 21 8.32 0.94 31.98
C HIS A 21 8.92 -0.46 31.77
N ILE A 22 10.20 -0.66 32.07
CA ILE A 22 10.86 -1.96 31.99
C ILE A 22 10.29 -2.95 33.01
N GLN A 23 9.99 -2.52 34.24
CA GLN A 23 9.32 -3.36 35.25
C GLN A 23 7.90 -3.75 34.80
N HIS A 24 7.15 -2.81 34.21
CA HIS A 24 5.80 -3.05 33.70
C HIS A 24 5.78 -4.00 32.48
N GLU A 25 6.72 -3.85 31.55
CA GLU A 25 6.86 -4.76 30.40
C GLU A 25 7.38 -6.14 30.82
N ARG A 26 8.25 -6.22 31.84
CA ARG A 26 8.66 -7.49 32.46
C ARG A 26 7.50 -8.20 33.16
N ALA A 27 6.61 -7.46 33.82
CA ALA A 27 5.41 -8.02 34.44
C ALA A 27 4.35 -8.46 33.42
N LYS A 28 4.32 -7.87 32.21
CA LYS A 28 3.46 -8.29 31.09
C LYS A 28 3.94 -9.55 30.39
N CYS A 29 5.26 -9.76 30.30
CA CYS A 29 5.83 -11.00 29.78
C CYS A 29 5.90 -12.07 30.88
N SER A 30 4.74 -12.55 31.32
CA SER A 30 4.67 -13.91 31.84
C SER A 30 5.04 -14.84 30.69
N MET A 31 6.28 -15.35 30.71
CA MET A 31 6.68 -16.46 29.85
C MET A 31 5.87 -17.69 30.27
N VAL A 32 4.66 -17.80 29.73
CA VAL A 32 3.88 -19.03 29.79
C VAL A 32 4.55 -19.99 28.83
N PHE A 33 5.36 -20.89 29.37
CA PHE A 33 5.86 -22.05 28.64
C PHE A 33 4.66 -22.92 28.24
N TYR A 34 4.23 -22.86 26.97
CA TYR A 34 3.34 -23.87 26.40
C TYR A 34 4.17 -25.14 26.18
N GLY A 35 4.23 -26.01 27.19
CA GLY A 35 4.59 -27.41 26.97
C GLY A 35 3.55 -28.08 26.06
N PRO A 36 3.87 -29.21 25.39
CA PRO A 36 2.90 -29.90 24.55
C PRO A 36 1.67 -30.24 25.40
N GLU A 37 0.54 -29.61 25.08
CA GLU A 37 -0.72 -29.80 25.79
C GLU A 37 -1.04 -31.31 25.77
N LYS A 38 -1.26 -31.89 26.95
CA LYS A 38 -1.77 -33.26 27.06
C LYS A 38 -3.05 -33.34 26.22
N PRO A 39 -3.36 -34.47 25.55
CA PRO A 39 -4.61 -34.56 24.82
C PRO A 39 -5.76 -34.44 25.84
N ASP A 40 -6.34 -33.25 25.90
CA ASP A 40 -7.48 -32.92 26.74
C ASP A 40 -8.71 -33.68 26.22
N PHE A 41 -8.81 -34.95 26.61
CA PHE A 41 -9.89 -35.83 26.20
C PHE A 41 -11.27 -35.41 26.78
N MET A 42 -11.28 -34.52 27.77
CA MET A 42 -12.47 -34.16 28.55
C MET A 42 -12.69 -32.65 28.71
N THR A 43 -12.17 -31.80 27.80
CA THR A 43 -12.62 -30.41 27.73
C THR A 43 -13.62 -30.25 26.58
N PRO A 44 -14.84 -29.75 26.82
CA PRO A 44 -15.74 -29.44 25.72
C PRO A 44 -15.05 -28.39 24.85
N LYS A 45 -14.78 -28.73 23.59
CA LYS A 45 -14.22 -27.78 22.62
C LYS A 45 -15.11 -26.53 22.63
N ARG A 46 -14.53 -25.38 22.99
CA ARG A 46 -15.24 -24.09 22.93
C ARG A 46 -15.90 -23.99 21.55
N PRO A 47 -17.19 -23.63 21.44
CA PRO A 47 -17.83 -23.51 20.13
C PRO A 47 -16.98 -22.60 19.27
N HIS A 48 -16.46 -23.14 18.17
CA HIS A 48 -15.64 -22.37 17.24
C HIS A 48 -16.46 -21.17 16.78
N ALA A 49 -15.91 -19.97 16.96
CA ALA A 49 -16.56 -18.76 16.44
C ALA A 49 -16.87 -18.99 14.95
N PRO A 50 -18.09 -18.65 14.49
CA PRO A 50 -18.47 -18.91 13.11
C PRO A 50 -17.48 -18.20 12.17
N PRO A 51 -17.09 -18.84 11.05
CA PRO A 51 -16.15 -18.26 10.12
C PRO A 51 -16.66 -16.90 9.61
N ASN A 52 -15.81 -15.88 9.70
CA ASN A 52 -16.12 -14.50 9.37
C ASN A 52 -15.93 -14.19 7.87
N TRP A 53 -16.47 -15.04 7.00
CA TRP A 53 -16.31 -14.94 5.53
C TRP A 53 -17.00 -13.71 4.90
N ARG A 54 -17.89 -13.04 5.65
CA ARG A 54 -18.61 -11.86 5.17
C ARG A 54 -17.76 -10.61 5.39
N VAL A 55 -17.52 -9.91 4.29
CA VAL A 55 -16.91 -8.57 4.32
C VAL A 55 -17.85 -7.61 5.05
N LYS A 56 -17.35 -6.97 6.11
CA LYS A 56 -18.13 -6.03 6.94
C LYS A 56 -18.27 -4.66 6.27
N ASP A 57 -17.17 -4.15 5.72
CA ASP A 57 -17.11 -2.84 5.08
C ASP A 57 -16.99 -2.98 3.57
N LYS A 58 -17.93 -2.37 2.84
CA LYS A 58 -17.90 -2.33 1.38
C LYS A 58 -17.28 -1.01 0.94
N PHE A 59 -16.17 -1.09 0.22
CA PHE A 59 -15.54 0.09 -0.37
C PHE A 59 -16.08 0.33 -1.78
N LYS A 60 -16.29 1.60 -2.12
CA LYS A 60 -16.62 2.05 -3.47
C LYS A 60 -15.62 3.14 -3.87
N THR A 61 -15.01 3.00 -5.03
CA THR A 61 -14.20 4.06 -5.64
C THR A 61 -15.14 5.10 -6.23
N VAL A 62 -15.05 6.35 -5.74
CA VAL A 62 -15.94 7.44 -6.18
C VAL A 62 -15.29 8.26 -7.29
N GLN A 63 -13.97 8.40 -7.26
CA GLN A 63 -13.21 9.24 -8.18
C GLN A 63 -11.96 8.52 -8.66
N LEU A 64 -11.57 8.79 -9.91
CA LEU A 64 -10.39 8.26 -10.56
C LEU A 64 -9.70 9.38 -11.34
N GLY A 65 -8.37 9.47 -11.22
CA GLY A 65 -7.54 10.33 -12.06
C GLY A 65 -6.78 9.49 -13.08
N LEU A 66 -6.96 9.77 -14.38
CA LEU A 66 -6.22 9.12 -15.46
C LEU A 66 -5.13 10.07 -15.98
N ILE A 67 -3.87 9.63 -15.93
CA ILE A 67 -2.71 10.38 -16.40
C ILE A 67 -2.01 9.56 -17.47
N MET A 68 -1.72 10.17 -18.62
CA MET A 68 -0.96 9.55 -19.71
C MET A 68 0.24 10.42 -20.06
N CYS A 69 1.44 9.83 -20.05
CA CYS A 69 2.70 10.50 -20.37
C CYS A 69 3.17 10.03 -21.75
N LEU A 70 2.42 10.39 -22.78
CA LEU A 70 2.61 9.87 -24.11
C LEU A 70 3.04 10.98 -25.08
N ASN A 71 4.24 10.85 -25.63
CA ASN A 71 4.74 11.71 -26.69
C ASN A 71 4.65 10.98 -28.03
N ILE A 72 3.54 11.15 -28.75
CA ILE A 72 3.30 10.45 -30.02
C ILE A 72 4.37 10.79 -31.04
N GLY A 73 4.97 9.77 -31.65
CA GLY A 73 5.98 9.92 -32.71
C GLY A 73 7.38 10.23 -32.21
N VAL A 74 7.60 10.22 -30.88
CA VAL A 74 8.92 10.36 -30.28
C VAL A 74 9.19 9.14 -29.43
N ASP A 75 10.09 8.30 -29.92
CA ASP A 75 10.58 7.17 -29.15
C ASP A 75 11.56 7.66 -28.07
N PRO A 76 11.43 7.18 -26.82
CA PRO A 76 12.38 7.52 -25.78
C PRO A 76 13.76 6.97 -26.13
N PRO A 77 14.84 7.70 -25.80
CA PRO A 77 16.20 7.40 -26.26
C PRO A 77 16.77 6.07 -25.74
N ASP A 78 16.10 5.45 -24.77
CA ASP A 78 16.53 4.22 -24.11
C ASP A 78 15.98 2.94 -24.77
N VAL A 79 15.14 3.07 -25.79
CA VAL A 79 14.46 1.92 -26.43
C VAL A 79 15.14 1.57 -27.75
N ILE A 80 15.67 0.34 -27.84
CA ILE A 80 16.07 -0.25 -29.12
C ILE A 80 14.80 -0.65 -29.87
N GLU A 81 14.44 0.13 -30.88
CA GLU A 81 13.25 -0.09 -31.71
C GLU A 81 13.30 -1.46 -32.43
N ARG A 82 12.35 -2.34 -32.11
CA ARG A 82 12.07 -3.53 -32.94
C ARG A 82 11.18 -3.11 -34.11
N LYS A 83 11.53 -3.50 -35.34
CA LYS A 83 10.72 -3.23 -36.55
C LYS A 83 10.06 -4.52 -37.06
N PRO A 84 8.72 -4.61 -37.13
CA PRO A 84 7.72 -3.62 -36.69
C PRO A 84 7.50 -3.60 -35.17
N GLY A 85 7.22 -2.41 -34.62
CA GLY A 85 6.90 -2.22 -33.21
C GLY A 85 5.41 -2.39 -32.92
N ALA A 86 5.05 -2.58 -31.64
CA ALA A 86 3.66 -2.50 -31.21
C ALA A 86 3.24 -1.03 -31.11
N THR A 87 2.39 -0.57 -32.03
CA THR A 87 2.00 0.84 -32.16
C THR A 87 0.62 1.16 -31.59
N LEU A 88 -0.24 0.15 -31.45
CA LEU A 88 -1.61 0.29 -30.99
C LEU A 88 -1.68 0.74 -29.52
N GLN A 89 -2.48 1.77 -29.24
CA GLN A 89 -2.64 2.33 -27.90
C GLN A 89 -4.12 2.48 -27.57
N CYS A 90 -4.58 1.82 -26.50
CA CYS A 90 -6.00 1.76 -26.15
C CYS A 90 -6.92 1.36 -27.33
N TRP A 91 -6.45 0.43 -28.18
CA TRP A 91 -7.14 0.00 -29.41
C TRP A 91 -7.26 1.06 -30.51
N ILE A 92 -6.46 2.12 -30.43
CA ILE A 92 -6.36 3.18 -31.44
C ILE A 92 -4.95 3.16 -32.04
N GLU A 93 -4.86 3.26 -33.37
CA GLU A 93 -3.58 3.46 -34.03
C GLU A 93 -3.25 4.96 -34.03
N PRO A 94 -2.14 5.40 -33.39
CA PRO A 94 -1.85 6.82 -33.23
C PRO A 94 -1.46 7.53 -34.53
N ASN A 95 -1.00 6.76 -35.53
CA ASN A 95 -0.48 7.26 -36.81
C ASN A 95 -1.41 6.93 -37.99
N GLU A 96 -2.72 6.78 -37.77
CA GLU A 96 -3.70 6.58 -38.85
C GLU A 96 -3.54 7.64 -39.96
N GLY A 97 -3.01 7.22 -41.12
CA GLY A 97 -2.80 8.10 -42.27
C GLY A 97 -1.43 8.80 -42.35
N GLY A 98 -0.44 8.43 -41.53
CA GLY A 98 0.94 8.95 -41.64
C GLY A 98 1.13 10.40 -41.17
N ILE A 99 0.09 11.00 -40.59
CA ILE A 99 0.10 12.37 -40.07
C ILE A 99 0.41 12.33 -38.57
N PHE A 100 1.60 12.77 -38.18
CA PHE A 100 2.07 12.80 -36.79
C PHE A 100 1.57 14.03 -36.02
N SER A 101 0.29 14.41 -36.17
CA SER A 101 -0.27 15.46 -35.30
C SER A 101 -0.56 14.86 -33.93
N ALA A 102 0.22 15.20 -32.90
CA ALA A 102 0.15 14.54 -31.58
C ALA A 102 -1.15 14.80 -30.80
N THR A 103 -1.81 15.94 -31.01
CA THR A 103 -2.95 16.37 -30.17
C THR A 103 -4.20 15.51 -30.36
N LYS A 104 -4.59 15.23 -31.61
CA LYS A 104 -5.83 14.48 -31.92
C LYS A 104 -5.80 13.00 -31.46
N PRO A 105 -4.71 12.24 -31.67
CA PRO A 105 -4.63 10.86 -31.21
C PRO A 105 -4.68 10.74 -29.68
N ILE A 106 -4.01 11.65 -28.96
CA ILE A 106 -4.01 11.64 -27.49
C ILE A 106 -5.43 11.77 -26.93
N GLU A 107 -6.24 12.68 -27.47
CA GLU A 107 -7.64 12.85 -27.06
C GLU A 107 -8.48 11.60 -27.34
N LYS A 108 -8.32 10.98 -28.51
CA LYS A 108 -9.01 9.73 -28.85
C LYS A 108 -8.64 8.59 -27.90
N ILE A 109 -7.35 8.41 -27.63
CA ILE A 109 -6.83 7.39 -26.72
C ILE A 109 -7.38 7.65 -25.31
N MET A 110 -7.37 8.90 -24.84
CA MET A 110 -7.92 9.28 -23.53
C MET A 110 -9.40 8.93 -23.41
N ASN A 111 -10.20 9.28 -24.42
CA ASN A 111 -11.65 9.01 -24.41
C ASN A 111 -11.94 7.51 -24.42
N GLN A 112 -11.17 6.72 -25.18
CA GLN A 112 -11.28 5.26 -25.16
C GLN A 112 -10.89 4.67 -23.81
N LEU A 113 -9.77 5.10 -23.23
CA LEU A 113 -9.33 4.64 -21.91
C LEU A 113 -10.39 4.96 -20.84
N LYS A 114 -10.95 6.19 -20.87
CA LYS A 114 -12.05 6.59 -20.00
C LYS A 114 -13.25 5.65 -20.14
N GLY A 115 -13.72 5.42 -21.37
CA GLY A 115 -14.86 4.53 -21.62
C GLY A 115 -14.62 3.08 -21.19
N GLN A 116 -13.38 2.59 -21.28
CA GLN A 116 -13.01 1.27 -20.77
C GLN A 116 -13.10 1.20 -19.25
N TYR A 117 -12.67 2.24 -18.54
CA TYR A 117 -12.80 2.31 -17.08
C TYR A 117 -14.25 2.47 -16.63
N GLU A 118 -15.02 3.30 -17.33
CA GLU A 118 -16.46 3.52 -17.06
C GLU A 118 -17.29 2.24 -17.20
N ARG A 119 -16.83 1.27 -17.98
CA ARG A 119 -17.51 -0.03 -18.12
C ARG A 119 -17.44 -0.90 -16.85
N TRP A 120 -16.36 -0.77 -16.07
CA TRP A 120 -16.06 -1.67 -14.95
C TRP A 120 -16.28 -1.05 -13.57
N GLN A 121 -16.54 0.26 -13.50
CA GLN A 121 -16.86 1.00 -12.27
C GLN A 121 -18.35 1.30 -12.19
#